data_AF-A0A7X7Y4W7-F1
#
_entry.id   AF-A0A7X7Y4W7-F1
#
_cell.length_a   1.000
_cell.length_b   1.000
_cell.length_c   1.000
_cell.angle_alpha   90.00
_cell.angle_beta   90.00
_cell.angle_gamma   90.00
#
_symmetry.space_group_name_H-M   'P 1'
#
loop_
_entity.id
_entity.type
_entity.pdbx_description
1 polymer ?
#
loop_
_entity_poly.entity_id
_entity_poly.type
_entity_poly.pdbx_seq_one_letter_code
_entity_poly.pdbx_strand_id
1 'polypeptide(L)'
;MSSLIALSFSGGKDSCLALYELQQQGWEIGCLFTTVWKENGKTIAHEDSLEALKEQAERLRLPIHFIYTSMEEYETDFIRTLSGLKDMYDLRAVAFGDWYLKGHIMWGVEQAEKVGLDALYPLHAPQSEMLEQLRRFVRLGFVAKVIKIDDNKLPADWVGRIIDEQFVADIQAYDVCPMGENGEYHTRVLDGPIFHK
;
A
#
# COMPACT_ATOMS: atom_id res chain seq x y z
N MET A 1 7.63 26.33 1.68
CA MET A 1 7.46 25.09 2.47
C MET A 1 7.28 23.99 1.46
N SER A 2 8.05 22.92 1.58
CA SER A 2 7.98 21.77 0.68
C SER A 2 6.55 21.18 0.63
N SER A 3 6.11 20.79 -0.57
CA SER A 3 4.87 20.06 -0.85
C SER A 3 5.07 18.54 -0.78
N LEU A 4 6.30 18.08 -0.48
CA LEU A 4 6.66 16.67 -0.57
C LEU A 4 6.03 15.84 0.55
N ILE A 5 5.58 14.66 0.18
CA ILE A 5 5.03 13.66 1.09
C ILE A 5 5.75 12.32 0.93
N ALA A 6 5.76 11.52 2.00
CA ALA A 6 6.13 10.11 1.92
C ALA A 6 4.88 9.24 1.76
N LEU A 7 4.98 8.14 1.04
CA LEU A 7 3.90 7.16 0.90
C LEU A 7 4.32 5.81 1.47
N SER A 8 3.49 5.27 2.37
CA SER A 8 3.58 3.86 2.78
C SER A 8 3.22 2.97 1.60
N PHE A 9 4.18 2.18 1.13
CA PHE A 9 4.10 1.51 -0.16
C PHE A 9 4.43 0.02 -0.07
N SER A 10 3.43 -0.82 -0.30
CA SER A 10 3.55 -2.29 -0.27
C SER A 10 3.76 -2.93 -1.64
N GLY A 11 3.68 -2.16 -2.74
CA GLY A 11 3.69 -2.70 -4.10
C GLY A 11 2.38 -3.36 -4.52
N GLY A 12 1.40 -3.43 -3.61
CA GLY A 12 0.07 -3.97 -3.85
C GLY A 12 -0.91 -2.96 -4.45
N LYS A 13 -2.12 -3.46 -4.71
CA LYS A 13 -3.23 -2.72 -5.31
C LYS A 13 -3.49 -1.40 -4.61
N ASP A 14 -3.64 -1.42 -3.28
CA ASP A 14 -4.04 -0.23 -2.51
C ASP A 14 -2.95 0.83 -2.50
N SER A 15 -1.70 0.45 -2.25
CA SER A 15 -0.60 1.43 -2.25
C SER A 15 -0.33 2.03 -3.63
N CYS A 16 -0.49 1.26 -4.72
CA CYS A 16 -0.40 1.80 -6.08
C CYS A 16 -1.59 2.71 -6.43
N LEU A 17 -2.80 2.38 -5.99
CA LEU A 17 -3.96 3.24 -6.19
C LEU A 17 -3.86 4.53 -5.36
N ALA A 18 -3.36 4.44 -4.12
CA ALA A 18 -3.08 5.60 -3.28
C ALA A 18 -2.05 6.53 -3.92
N LEU A 19 -0.98 5.98 -4.50
CA LEU A 19 0.01 6.75 -5.26
C LEU A 19 -0.66 7.49 -6.44
N TYR A 20 -1.49 6.80 -7.21
CA TYR A 20 -2.23 7.41 -8.31
C TYR A 20 -3.14 8.54 -7.83
N GLU A 21 -3.94 8.34 -6.78
CA GLU A 21 -4.81 9.40 -6.23
C GLU A 21 -4.02 10.64 -5.80
N LEU A 22 -2.91 10.44 -5.09
CA LEU A 22 -2.08 11.54 -4.61
C LEU A 22 -1.52 12.36 -5.79
N GLN A 23 -1.06 11.68 -6.85
CA GLN A 23 -0.61 12.35 -8.08
C GLN A 23 -1.74 13.12 -8.77
N GLN A 24 -2.96 12.57 -8.84
CA GLN A 24 -4.12 13.27 -9.42
C GLN A 24 -4.55 14.48 -8.59
N GLN A 25 -4.35 14.44 -7.27
CA GLN A 25 -4.59 15.56 -6.37
C GLN A 25 -3.46 16.61 -6.40
N GLY A 26 -2.39 16.38 -7.16
CA GLY A 26 -1.27 17.31 -7.32
C GLY A 26 -0.24 17.24 -6.19
N TRP A 27 -0.24 16.18 -5.37
CA TRP A 27 0.82 15.96 -4.39
C TRP A 27 2.12 15.51 -5.06
N GLU A 28 3.24 16.00 -4.53
CA GLU A 28 4.56 15.57 -4.94
C GLU A 28 5.08 14.50 -3.97
N ILE A 29 5.49 13.34 -4.50
CA ILE A 29 5.97 12.23 -3.67
C ILE A 29 7.49 12.32 -3.55
N GLY A 30 7.99 12.57 -2.34
CA GLY A 30 9.42 12.62 -2.06
C GLY A 30 10.05 11.23 -2.00
N CYS A 31 9.36 10.28 -1.35
CA CYS A 31 9.81 8.91 -1.24
C CYS A 31 8.69 7.92 -0.92
N LEU A 32 8.98 6.66 -1.20
CA LEU A 32 8.22 5.50 -0.75
C LEU A 32 8.90 4.90 0.48
N PHE A 33 8.14 4.28 1.37
CA PHE A 33 8.70 3.46 2.43
C PHE A 33 7.86 2.21 2.73
N THR A 34 8.51 1.16 3.20
CA THR A 34 7.85 -0.08 3.63
C THR A 34 8.50 -0.64 4.88
N THR A 35 7.75 -1.40 5.68
CA THR A 35 8.28 -2.14 6.82
C THR A 35 8.67 -3.57 6.41
N VAL A 36 9.74 -4.08 7.02
CA VAL A 36 10.35 -5.38 6.71
C VAL A 36 10.71 -6.08 8.01
N TRP A 37 10.34 -7.34 8.15
CA TRP A 37 10.73 -8.17 9.30
C TRP A 37 12.23 -8.45 9.28
N LYS A 38 12.93 -8.18 10.39
CA LYS A 38 14.37 -8.49 10.56
C LYS A 38 14.62 -10.00 10.46
N GLU A 39 13.66 -10.82 10.87
CA GLU A 39 13.80 -12.28 11.02
C GLU A 39 13.91 -13.00 9.67
N ASN A 40 13.16 -12.56 8.67
CA ASN A 40 13.08 -13.25 7.37
C ASN A 40 13.34 -12.33 6.17
N GLY A 41 13.54 -11.03 6.40
CA GLY A 41 13.77 -10.06 5.34
C GLY A 41 12.59 -9.92 4.38
N LYS A 42 11.36 -10.23 4.80
CA LYS A 42 10.17 -10.06 3.97
C LYS A 42 9.36 -8.85 4.40
N THR A 43 8.60 -8.29 3.45
CA THR A 43 7.66 -7.21 3.75
C THR A 43 6.56 -7.69 4.69
N ILE A 44 6.11 -6.79 5.55
CA ILE A 44 5.03 -7.09 6.49
C ILE A 44 3.71 -7.19 5.72
N ALA A 45 2.87 -8.15 6.13
CA ALA A 45 1.63 -8.61 5.49
C ALA A 45 1.81 -9.32 4.13
N HIS A 46 2.45 -8.67 3.15
CA HIS A 46 2.52 -9.15 1.77
C HIS A 46 3.55 -10.28 1.57
N GLU A 47 4.55 -10.37 2.46
CA GLU A 47 5.65 -11.34 2.36
C GLU A 47 6.39 -11.31 1.01
N ASP A 48 6.42 -10.12 0.41
CA ASP A 48 7.03 -9.87 -0.88
C ASP A 48 8.56 -9.72 -0.76
N SER A 49 9.28 -9.93 -1.86
CA SER A 49 10.72 -9.72 -1.93
C SER A 49 11.04 -8.23 -2.05
N LEU A 50 12.13 -7.79 -1.41
CA LEU A 50 12.58 -6.40 -1.52
C LEU A 50 12.99 -6.07 -2.96
N GLU A 51 13.50 -7.05 -3.70
CA GLU A 51 13.89 -6.90 -5.10
C GLU A 51 12.69 -6.50 -5.96
N ALA A 52 11.53 -7.16 -5.78
CA ALA A 52 10.32 -6.81 -6.53
C ALA A 52 9.85 -5.38 -6.22
N LEU A 53 9.91 -4.97 -4.96
CA LEU A 53 9.59 -3.60 -4.56
C LEU A 53 10.56 -2.56 -5.12
N LYS A 54 11.85 -2.87 -5.15
CA LYS A 54 12.86 -2.00 -5.77
C LYS A 54 12.62 -1.85 -7.26
N GLU A 55 12.34 -2.94 -7.97
CA GLU A 55 11.98 -2.91 -9.39
C GLU A 55 10.71 -2.08 -9.65
N GLN A 56 9.69 -2.20 -8.79
CA GLN A 56 8.51 -1.34 -8.86
C GLN A 56 8.87 0.13 -8.64
N ALA A 57 9.63 0.44 -7.58
CA ALA A 57 10.04 1.81 -7.24
C ALA A 57 10.89 2.46 -8.35
N GLU A 58 11.79 1.70 -8.98
CA GLU A 58 12.57 2.14 -10.14
C GLU A 58 11.67 2.54 -11.31
N ARG A 59 10.66 1.71 -11.63
CA ARG A 59 9.68 2.00 -12.68
C ARG A 59 8.74 3.15 -12.31
N LEU A 60 8.51 3.39 -11.02
CA LEU A 60 7.81 4.58 -10.53
C LEU A 60 8.70 5.83 -10.49
N ARG A 61 10.03 5.67 -10.66
CA ARG A 61 11.05 6.73 -10.52
C ARG A 61 11.02 7.41 -9.15
N LEU A 62 10.73 6.64 -8.11
CA LEU A 62 10.69 7.13 -6.73
C LEU A 62 11.69 6.37 -5.87
N PRO A 63 12.41 7.04 -4.96
CA PRO A 63 13.26 6.34 -4.01
C PRO A 63 12.38 5.56 -3.02
N ILE A 64 12.81 4.34 -2.67
CA ILE A 64 12.14 3.50 -1.67
C ILE A 64 13.06 3.23 -0.48
N HIS A 65 12.52 3.38 0.73
CA HIS A 65 13.22 3.14 1.99
C HIS A 65 12.60 1.97 2.75
N PHE A 66 13.44 1.22 3.46
CA PHE A 66 13.03 0.03 4.19
C PHE A 66 13.21 0.24 5.69
N ILE A 67 12.13 0.05 6.44
CA ILE A 67 12.11 0.07 7.91
C ILE A 67 12.26 -1.37 8.38
N TYR A 68 13.49 -1.78 8.68
CA TYR A 68 13.76 -3.08 9.26
C TYR A 68 13.36 -3.08 10.73
N THR A 69 12.48 -4.00 11.12
CA THR A 69 11.96 -4.05 12.48
C THR A 69 11.62 -5.46 12.97
N SER A 70 11.35 -5.58 14.28
CA SER A 70 10.82 -6.77 14.93
C SER A 70 9.44 -6.45 15.52
N MET A 71 8.72 -7.45 16.02
CA MET A 71 7.41 -7.21 16.64
C MET A 71 7.48 -6.27 17.85
N GLU A 72 8.55 -6.35 18.65
CA GLU A 72 8.75 -5.53 19.85
C GLU A 72 9.20 -4.11 19.53
N GLU A 73 9.93 -3.92 18.43
CA GLU A 73 10.53 -2.63 18.05
C GLU A 73 9.73 -1.87 16.98
N TYR A 74 8.60 -2.44 16.50
CA TYR A 74 7.85 -1.95 15.34
C TYR A 74 7.59 -0.45 15.38
N GLU A 75 6.96 0.04 16.45
CA GLU A 75 6.63 1.46 16.59
C GLU A 75 7.87 2.34 16.67
N THR A 76 8.87 1.93 17.46
CA THR A 76 10.11 2.69 17.67
C THR A 76 10.90 2.83 16.38
N ASP A 77 11.09 1.72 15.64
CA ASP A 77 11.79 1.71 14.36
C ASP A 77 11.02 2.52 13.30
N PHE A 78 9.69 2.43 13.31
CA PHE A 78 8.83 3.19 12.39
C PHE A 78 8.98 4.69 12.61
N ILE A 79 8.80 5.18 13.85
CA ILE A 79 8.92 6.61 14.20
C ILE A 79 10.33 7.12 13.88
N ARG A 80 11.37 6.37 14.27
CA ARG A 80 12.76 6.77 14.04
C ARG A 80 13.05 6.95 12.55
N THR A 81 12.65 5.97 11.73
CA THR A 81 12.90 6.06 10.28
C THR A 81 12.03 7.13 9.63
N LEU A 82 10.75 7.24 9.99
CA LEU A 82 9.87 8.28 9.43
C LEU A 82 10.35 9.69 9.78
N SER A 83 10.87 9.90 11.00
CA SER A 83 11.52 11.16 11.38
C SER A 83 12.76 11.46 10.55
N GLY A 84 13.61 10.45 10.31
CA GLY A 84 14.77 10.61 9.42
C GLY A 84 14.38 10.94 7.98
N LEU A 85 13.31 10.33 7.46
CA LEU A 85 12.78 10.64 6.13
C LEU A 85 12.18 12.05 6.06
N LYS A 86 11.49 12.48 7.12
CA LYS A 86 10.99 13.86 7.23
C LYS A 86 12.12 14.87 7.06
N ASP A 87 13.20 14.71 7.80
CA ASP A 87 14.33 15.64 7.75
C ASP A 87 15.09 15.54 6.41
N MET A 88 15.25 14.33 5.87
CA MET A 88 15.97 14.08 4.61
C MET A 88 15.27 14.70 3.39
N TYR A 89 13.95 14.66 3.34
CA TYR A 89 13.15 15.09 2.19
C TYR A 89 12.37 16.40 2.43
N ASP A 90 12.50 17.02 3.60
CA ASP A 90 11.67 18.15 4.05
C ASP A 90 10.17 17.80 3.89
N LEU A 91 9.75 16.66 4.45
CA LEU A 91 8.37 16.18 4.28
C LEU A 91 7.38 17.02 5.08
N ARG A 92 6.24 17.32 4.44
CA ARG A 92 5.09 17.94 5.09
C ARG A 92 4.11 16.91 5.65
N ALA A 93 3.95 15.79 4.96
CA ALA A 93 2.94 14.79 5.30
C ALA A 93 3.42 13.36 4.99
N VAL A 94 2.70 12.39 5.54
CA VAL A 94 2.82 10.97 5.23
C VAL A 94 1.46 10.41 4.81
N ALA A 95 1.44 9.61 3.75
CA ALA A 95 0.24 9.01 3.22
C ALA A 95 0.20 7.49 3.42
N PHE A 96 -1.01 6.95 3.59
CA PHE A 96 -1.29 5.54 3.77
C PHE A 96 -2.42 5.07 2.84
N GLY A 97 -2.41 3.78 2.49
CA GLY A 97 -3.36 3.18 1.54
C GLY A 97 -4.62 2.57 2.16
N ASP A 98 -4.92 2.83 3.43
CA ASP A 98 -6.04 2.20 4.14
C ASP A 98 -7.40 2.76 3.70
N TRP A 99 -8.41 1.89 3.66
CA TRP A 99 -9.77 2.24 3.24
C TRP A 99 -10.67 2.62 4.42
N TYR A 100 -10.90 1.70 5.35
CA TYR A 100 -11.89 1.89 6.43
C TYR A 100 -11.54 1.25 7.77
N LEU A 101 -10.42 0.52 7.87
CA LEU A 101 -10.02 -0.08 9.14
C LEU A 101 -9.58 0.99 10.13
N LYS A 102 -10.51 1.37 11.01
CA LYS A 102 -10.32 2.42 12.02
C LYS A 102 -9.04 2.23 12.84
N GLY A 103 -8.70 0.99 13.20
CA GLY A 103 -7.47 0.70 13.95
C GLY A 103 -6.20 1.09 13.20
N HIS A 104 -6.12 0.78 11.90
CA HIS A 104 -4.97 1.15 11.08
C HIS A 104 -4.90 2.65 10.84
N ILE A 105 -6.05 3.28 10.55
CA ILE A 105 -6.14 4.72 10.34
C ILE A 105 -5.71 5.47 11.61
N MET A 106 -6.24 5.09 12.77
CA MET A 106 -5.85 5.73 14.03
C MET A 106 -4.36 5.53 14.33
N TRP A 107 -3.83 4.32 14.12
CA TRP A 107 -2.42 4.06 14.35
C TRP A 107 -1.52 4.92 13.46
N GLY A 108 -1.84 5.06 12.18
CA GLY A 108 -1.07 5.89 11.24
C GLY A 108 -1.15 7.38 11.57
N VAL A 109 -2.33 7.88 11.97
CA VAL A 109 -2.50 9.26 12.48
C VAL A 109 -1.62 9.49 13.71
N GLU A 110 -1.64 8.59 14.69
CA GLU A 110 -0.82 8.70 15.90
C GLU A 110 0.69 8.69 15.60
N GLN A 111 1.15 7.86 14.67
CA GLN A 111 2.58 7.84 14.30
C GLN A 111 3.00 9.10 13.54
N ALA A 112 2.15 9.61 12.65
CA ALA A 112 2.40 10.85 11.93
C ALA A 112 2.51 12.04 12.90
N GLU A 113 1.59 12.12 13.88
CA GLU A 113 1.58 13.17 14.90
C GLU A 113 2.86 13.18 15.74
N LYS A 114 3.36 12.00 16.15
CA LYS A 114 4.63 11.88 16.91
C LYS A 114 5.85 12.40 16.14
N VAL A 115 5.81 12.39 14.81
CA VAL A 115 6.88 12.92 13.94
C VAL A 115 6.59 14.37 13.51
N GLY A 116 5.40 14.89 13.81
CA GLY A 116 4.93 16.20 13.37
C GLY A 116 4.71 16.28 11.86
N LEU A 117 4.07 15.27 11.29
CA LEU A 117 3.60 15.20 9.90
C LEU A 117 2.07 15.17 9.86
N ASP A 118 1.48 15.73 8.81
CA ASP A 118 0.06 15.50 8.51
C ASP A 118 -0.12 14.04 8.02
N ALA A 119 -1.19 13.36 8.45
CA ALA A 119 -1.54 12.03 7.94
C ALA A 119 -2.57 12.13 6.80
N LEU A 120 -2.28 11.52 5.65
CA LEU A 120 -3.13 11.52 4.46
C LEU A 120 -3.65 10.11 4.15
N TYR A 121 -4.96 10.01 3.89
CA TYR A 121 -5.61 8.76 3.49
C TYR A 121 -6.37 8.98 2.18
N PRO A 122 -5.66 9.00 1.03
CA PRO A 122 -6.26 9.30 -0.28
C PRO A 122 -7.36 8.33 -0.71
N LEU A 123 -7.39 7.13 -0.12
CA LEU A 123 -8.39 6.10 -0.43
C LEU A 123 -9.57 6.07 0.55
N HIS A 124 -9.54 6.79 1.67
CA HIS A 124 -10.52 6.60 2.74
C HIS A 124 -11.97 6.64 2.25
N ALA A 125 -12.67 5.51 2.37
CA ALA A 125 -14.03 5.32 1.89
C ALA A 125 -14.73 4.17 2.66
N PRO A 126 -16.06 4.18 2.80
CA PRO A 126 -16.78 3.14 3.52
C PRO A 126 -16.68 1.77 2.83
N GLN A 127 -16.78 0.70 3.61
CA GLN A 127 -16.74 -0.69 3.11
C GLN A 127 -17.76 -0.97 1.99
N SER A 128 -18.91 -0.29 1.99
CA SER A 128 -19.94 -0.43 0.95
C SER A 128 -19.45 -0.06 -0.46
N GLU A 129 -18.34 0.66 -0.59
CA GLU A 129 -17.79 1.10 -1.88
C GLU A 129 -16.70 0.17 -2.44
N MET A 130 -16.25 -0.83 -1.68
CA MET A 130 -15.06 -1.62 -2.05
C MET A 130 -15.18 -2.34 -3.39
N LEU A 131 -16.36 -2.82 -3.74
CA LEU A 131 -16.60 -3.44 -5.05
C LEU A 131 -16.41 -2.43 -6.19
N GLU A 132 -16.86 -1.18 -5.99
CA GLU A 132 -16.71 -0.14 -7.00
C GLU A 132 -15.26 0.36 -7.10
N GLN A 133 -14.53 0.38 -5.99
CA GLN A 133 -13.11 0.69 -5.97
C GLN A 133 -12.28 -0.40 -6.68
N LEU A 134 -12.65 -1.67 -6.53
CA LEU A 134 -12.02 -2.77 -7.27
C LEU A 134 -12.26 -2.63 -8.78
N ARG A 135 -13.50 -2.34 -9.20
CA ARG A 135 -13.82 -2.05 -10.61
C ARG A 135 -13.04 -0.86 -11.13
N ARG A 136 -12.94 0.21 -10.33
CA ARG A 136 -12.17 1.40 -10.66
C ARG A 136 -10.70 1.07 -10.89
N PHE A 137 -10.08 0.26 -10.03
CA PHE A 137 -8.71 -0.21 -10.21
C PHE A 137 -8.51 -0.90 -11.56
N VAL A 138 -9.44 -1.79 -11.95
CA VAL A 138 -9.40 -2.48 -13.25
C VAL A 138 -9.58 -1.50 -14.41
N ARG A 139 -10.57 -0.60 -14.34
CA ARG A 139 -10.85 0.41 -15.38
C ARG A 139 -9.72 1.41 -15.59
N LEU A 140 -8.96 1.72 -14.54
CA LEU A 140 -7.77 2.58 -14.63
C LEU A 140 -6.60 1.89 -15.37
N GLY A 141 -6.72 0.60 -15.69
CA GLY A 141 -5.73 -0.14 -16.45
C GLY A 141 -4.55 -0.64 -15.62
N PHE A 142 -4.69 -0.74 -14.29
CA PHE A 142 -3.70 -1.41 -13.48
C PHE A 142 -3.72 -2.92 -13.73
N VAL A 143 -2.54 -3.51 -13.81
CA VAL A 143 -2.33 -4.95 -13.94
C VAL A 143 -1.77 -5.46 -12.63
N ALA A 144 -2.52 -6.27 -11.90
CA ALA A 144 -2.09 -6.84 -10.63
C ALA A 144 -2.33 -8.35 -10.58
N LYS A 145 -1.49 -9.05 -9.83
CA LYS A 145 -1.60 -10.49 -9.59
C LYS A 145 -1.79 -10.76 -8.09
N VAL A 146 -2.65 -11.71 -7.73
CA VAL A 146 -2.75 -12.22 -6.36
C VAL A 146 -1.49 -13.04 -6.02
N ILE A 147 -0.85 -12.70 -4.91
CA ILE A 147 0.38 -13.36 -4.44
C ILE A 147 0.18 -14.18 -3.16
N LYS A 148 -0.86 -13.87 -2.39
CA LYS A 148 -1.18 -14.52 -1.12
C LYS A 148 -2.68 -14.40 -0.87
N ILE A 149 -3.24 -15.38 -0.18
CA ILE A 149 -4.63 -15.40 0.27
C ILE A 149 -4.70 -15.87 1.72
N ASP A 150 -5.81 -15.55 2.38
CA ASP A 150 -6.29 -16.30 3.54
C ASP A 150 -7.05 -17.53 3.03
N ASP A 151 -6.50 -18.72 3.27
CA ASP A 151 -7.03 -20.01 2.78
C ASP A 151 -8.33 -20.43 3.47
N ASN A 152 -8.70 -19.76 4.57
CA ASN A 152 -10.01 -19.92 5.21
C ASN A 152 -11.11 -19.11 4.51
N LYS A 153 -10.74 -18.13 3.68
CA LYS A 153 -11.67 -17.19 3.04
C LYS A 153 -11.77 -17.37 1.52
N LEU A 154 -10.65 -17.70 0.87
CA LEU A 154 -10.58 -17.89 -0.58
C LEU A 154 -9.87 -19.22 -0.92
N PRO A 155 -10.26 -19.89 -2.02
CA PRO A 155 -9.61 -21.12 -2.44
C PRO A 155 -8.20 -20.88 -3.01
N ALA A 156 -7.33 -21.88 -2.88
CA ALA A 156 -5.90 -21.80 -3.22
C ALA A 156 -5.62 -21.40 -4.69
N ASP A 157 -6.55 -21.69 -5.60
CA ASP A 157 -6.47 -21.33 -7.02
C ASP A 157 -6.64 -19.83 -7.28
N TRP A 158 -6.95 -19.02 -6.26
CA TRP A 158 -6.92 -17.56 -6.34
C TRP A 158 -5.50 -17.01 -6.43
N VAL A 159 -4.52 -17.70 -5.85
CA VAL A 159 -3.11 -17.30 -5.98
C VAL A 159 -2.70 -17.39 -7.44
N GLY A 160 -2.13 -16.31 -7.97
CA GLY A 160 -1.72 -16.23 -9.37
C GLY A 160 -2.76 -15.63 -10.31
N ARG A 161 -4.01 -15.44 -9.87
CA ARG A 161 -5.02 -14.76 -10.68
C ARG A 161 -4.66 -13.31 -10.94
N ILE A 162 -4.97 -12.84 -12.15
CA ILE A 162 -4.93 -11.42 -12.50
C ILE A 162 -6.20 -10.75 -11.99
N ILE A 163 -6.07 -9.51 -11.54
CA ILE A 163 -7.21 -8.68 -11.13
C ILE A 163 -7.79 -8.00 -12.36
N ASP A 164 -8.76 -8.67 -12.99
CA ASP A 164 -9.49 -8.24 -14.18
C ASP A 164 -11.01 -8.25 -13.93
N GLU A 165 -11.81 -7.99 -14.97
CA GLU A 165 -13.28 -8.01 -14.87
C GLU A 165 -13.84 -9.37 -14.42
N GLN A 166 -13.16 -10.48 -14.75
CA GLN A 166 -13.56 -11.81 -14.29
C GLN A 166 -13.28 -11.98 -12.79
N PHE A 167 -12.14 -11.47 -12.30
CA PHE A 167 -11.86 -11.42 -10.87
C PHE A 167 -12.93 -10.63 -10.10
N VAL A 168 -13.36 -9.49 -10.64
CA VAL A 168 -14.46 -8.69 -10.05
C VAL A 168 -15.77 -9.45 -10.02
N ALA A 169 -16.09 -10.20 -11.09
CA ALA A 169 -17.28 -11.04 -11.11
C ALA A 169 -17.23 -12.15 -10.05
N ASP A 170 -16.10 -12.86 -9.97
CA ASP A 170 -15.95 -14.04 -9.13
C ASP A 170 -15.88 -13.70 -7.63
N ILE A 171 -15.25 -12.58 -7.26
CA ILE A 171 -15.06 -12.23 -5.83
C ILE A 171 -16.39 -11.96 -5.13
N GLN A 172 -17.42 -11.54 -5.88
CA GLN A 172 -18.77 -11.30 -5.37
C GLN A 172 -19.48 -12.59 -4.91
N ALA A 173 -18.99 -13.77 -5.29
CA ALA A 173 -19.51 -15.05 -4.81
C ALA A 173 -19.03 -15.40 -3.39
N TYR A 174 -18.11 -14.62 -2.81
CA TYR A 174 -17.49 -14.84 -1.51
C TYR A 174 -17.84 -13.72 -0.55
N ASP A 175 -18.05 -14.06 0.73
CA ASP A 175 -18.29 -13.09 1.81
C ASP A 175 -16.96 -12.52 2.32
N VAL A 176 -16.31 -11.72 1.48
CA VAL A 176 -14.99 -11.11 1.71
C VAL A 176 -15.00 -9.65 1.25
N CYS A 177 -14.08 -8.84 1.77
CA CYS A 177 -13.87 -7.51 1.21
C CYS A 177 -13.38 -7.64 -0.25
N PRO A 178 -14.07 -7.03 -1.24
CA PRO A 178 -13.61 -7.05 -2.62
C PRO A 178 -12.20 -6.48 -2.82
N MET A 179 -11.79 -5.50 -2.01
CA MET A 179 -10.44 -4.93 -2.05
C MET A 179 -9.41 -5.72 -1.23
N GLY A 180 -9.83 -6.70 -0.42
CA GLY A 180 -8.93 -7.50 0.42
C GLY A 180 -8.44 -6.78 1.68
N GLU A 181 -9.11 -5.71 2.12
CA GLU A 181 -8.72 -4.84 3.23
C GLU A 181 -8.51 -5.60 4.56
N ASN A 182 -9.23 -6.71 4.82
CA ASN A 182 -9.07 -7.50 6.04
C ASN A 182 -8.05 -8.64 5.89
N GLY A 183 -7.16 -8.55 4.90
CA GLY A 183 -6.13 -9.56 4.63
C GLY A 183 -6.65 -10.80 3.91
N GLU A 184 -7.81 -10.73 3.26
CA GLU A 184 -8.37 -11.88 2.51
C GLU A 184 -7.47 -12.29 1.35
N TYR A 185 -6.82 -11.30 0.72
CA TYR A 185 -5.80 -11.53 -0.29
C TYR A 185 -4.84 -10.35 -0.40
N HIS A 186 -3.63 -10.63 -0.86
CA HIS A 186 -2.62 -9.63 -1.18
C HIS A 186 -2.24 -9.72 -2.64
N THR A 187 -1.88 -8.57 -3.21
CA THR A 187 -1.54 -8.45 -4.62
C THR A 187 -0.16 -7.85 -4.81
N ARG A 188 0.42 -8.10 -5.98
CA ARG A 188 1.53 -7.32 -6.52
C ARG A 188 1.07 -6.67 -7.82
N VAL A 189 1.30 -5.37 -7.96
CA VAL A 189 1.01 -4.63 -9.19
C VAL A 189 2.20 -4.77 -10.15
N LEU A 190 1.92 -5.28 -11.35
CA LEU A 190 2.90 -5.56 -12.38
C LEU A 190 3.04 -4.38 -13.36
N ASP A 191 1.96 -3.65 -13.61
CA ASP A 191 1.95 -2.48 -14.49
C ASP A 191 0.72 -1.60 -14.23
N GLY A 192 0.70 -0.39 -14.80
CA GLY A 192 -0.42 0.53 -14.66
C GLY A 192 -0.08 1.97 -15.02
N PRO A 193 -1.05 2.90 -14.89
CA PRO A 193 -0.92 4.27 -15.38
C PRO A 193 0.20 5.09 -14.74
N ILE A 194 0.70 4.66 -13.57
CA ILE A 194 1.77 5.32 -12.82
C ILE A 194 3.18 4.80 -13.15
N PHE A 195 3.29 3.66 -13.82
CA PHE A 195 4.59 3.05 -14.11
C PHE A 195 5.18 3.59 -15.42
N HIS A 196 6.47 3.89 -15.39
CA HIS A 196 7.23 4.26 -16.57
C HIS A 196 7.83 3.04 -17.26
N LYS A 197 8.02 3.17 -18.58
CA LYS A 197 8.79 2.23 -19.40
C LYS A 197 10.28 2.45 -19.26
#